data_AF-A0A8S1TAT4-F1
#
_entry.id   AF-A0A8S1TAT4-F1
#
_cell.length_a   1.000
_cell.length_b   1.000
_cell.length_c   1.000
_cell.angle_alpha   90.00
_cell.angle_beta   90.00
_cell.angle_gamma   90.00
#
_symmetry.space_group_name_H-M   'P 1'
#
loop_
_entity.id
_entity.type
_entity.pdbx_description
1 polymer ?
#
loop_
_entity_poly.entity_id
_entity_poly.type
_entity_poly.pdbx_seq_one_letter_code
_entity_poly.pdbx_strand_id
1 'polypeptide(L)'
;MNNEFVKTCSITQNKEEFICMNEQCCNSNRKQLHCYECITKIHRQNNNNFVNHLDDFKKISLIMQEVDKKKKDRITFLNQIVTQLNDFKKEKFQIIEGYQNNSKEFLEQVKSYVEKEIDQLVQKLYEQIMEMNKFTEYQQQHHVQILKLYQQTINQYMEDIIQKKSQLQVKINNYIKKMDLDLHQQIAKYLQKQQILEQQMQQLIKQPSITNSFLFKSTVVLILLIIGLNPIIMFQDFNGRSELHQKMDEFQILIKELQGQKEDTICQELNQNIQQQMNKIKDQIDVINQKMNNTETPYNQFKNYFSNKLKQYNETLYNTISDRLNNQKENFQQIKQQFIAQNQLNDKILSDTNRTSSVLYYQQVRIMKIEEDLIHVNKNITSNYDTIQWYKTQIMNNLMKIYNRQIQIEYKEEIKKKLVGKIHVDLNVKELENFVIIYDELLSKKFNRKVVRYIQSITQNDTIICVAGMKVDNPEILLVVGCDYQQEIFQFTYHWQHARKSSSGDIYWYMAFPVAFGFSPTEDIFLTLCDDLDPNDQRRLSYWFENGEDGGRRIGNQTQLINSIEYKMVMYAL
;
A
#
# COMPACT_ATOMS: atom_id res chain seq x y z
N MET A 1 24.87 27.91 6.40
CA MET A 1 24.36 28.49 7.66
C MET A 1 25.36 29.54 8.12
N ASN A 2 24.98 30.82 8.11
CA ASN A 2 25.82 31.88 8.66
C ASN A 2 25.87 31.70 10.19
N ASN A 3 27.08 31.55 10.74
CA ASN A 3 27.35 31.34 12.18
C ASN A 3 27.15 32.65 12.99
N GLU A 4 26.04 33.36 12.83
CA GLU A 4 25.75 34.62 13.53
C GLU A 4 25.25 34.43 14.98
N PHE A 5 25.04 33.18 15.42
CA PHE A 5 24.35 32.89 16.69
C PHE A 5 25.22 32.85 17.94
N VAL A 6 26.54 32.96 17.78
CA VAL A 6 27.43 32.80 18.92
C VAL A 6 27.68 34.16 19.56
N LYS A 7 26.95 34.43 20.64
CA LYS A 7 27.22 35.60 21.49
C LYS A 7 28.64 35.52 22.02
N THR A 8 29.31 36.66 22.03
CA THR A 8 30.60 36.80 22.68
C THR A 8 30.38 36.85 24.19
N CYS A 9 31.12 36.04 24.93
CA CYS A 9 31.08 36.01 26.39
C CYS A 9 31.56 37.35 26.95
N SER A 10 30.76 37.98 27.82
CA SER A 10 31.09 39.29 28.39
C SER A 10 32.35 39.29 29.28
N ILE A 11 32.76 38.12 29.78
CA ILE A 11 33.90 37.97 30.69
C ILE A 11 35.19 37.71 29.92
N THR A 12 35.19 36.73 29.02
CA THR A 12 36.41 36.22 28.37
C THR A 12 36.57 36.71 26.94
N GLN A 13 35.55 37.38 26.38
CA GLN A 13 35.45 37.72 24.96
C GLN A 13 35.49 36.51 24.01
N ASN A 14 35.40 35.28 24.55
CA ASN A 14 35.31 34.05 23.77
C ASN A 14 33.87 33.74 23.35
N LYS A 15 33.73 32.96 22.29
CA LYS A 15 32.44 32.50 21.75
C LYS A 15 31.68 31.60 22.74
N GLU A 16 30.41 31.91 23.02
CA GLU A 16 29.51 31.07 23.82
C GLU A 16 28.95 29.92 22.98
N GLU A 17 29.68 28.82 22.87
CA GLU A 17 29.33 27.69 21.99
C GLU A 17 29.26 26.32 22.69
N PHE A 18 29.47 26.25 24.00
CA PHE A 18 29.53 25.00 24.75
C PHE A 18 28.32 24.80 25.67
N ILE A 19 27.87 23.55 25.73
CA ILE A 19 26.78 23.06 26.60
C ILE A 19 27.27 21.83 27.35
N CYS A 20 26.86 21.68 28.61
CA CYS A 20 27.08 20.46 29.38
C CYS A 20 25.96 19.45 29.10
N MET A 21 26.32 18.24 28.69
CA MET A 21 25.39 17.15 28.35
C MET A 21 24.92 16.32 29.55
N ASN A 22 25.43 16.61 30.75
CA ASN A 22 25.00 15.93 31.97
C ASN A 22 23.54 16.26 32.29
N GLU A 23 22.74 15.24 32.59
CA GLU A 23 21.30 15.36 32.83
C GLU A 23 20.93 16.40 33.90
N GLN A 24 21.74 16.51 34.98
CA GLN A 24 21.51 17.50 36.03
C GLN A 24 21.69 18.93 35.53
N CYS A 25 22.65 19.15 34.64
CA CYS A 25 22.92 20.46 34.05
C CYS A 25 21.87 20.82 33.01
N CYS A 26 21.52 19.88 32.12
CA CYS A 26 20.53 20.07 31.06
C CYS A 26 19.15 20.46 31.58
N ASN A 27 18.76 19.91 32.73
CA ASN A 27 17.46 20.17 33.35
C ASN A 27 17.43 21.41 34.24
N SER A 28 18.55 22.12 34.42
CA SER A 28 18.58 23.32 35.24
C SER A 28 18.00 24.54 34.51
N ASN A 29 17.29 25.42 35.23
CA ASN A 29 16.76 26.67 34.68
C ASN A 29 17.83 27.76 34.44
N ARG A 30 19.12 27.40 34.51
CA ARG A 30 20.22 28.34 34.34
C ARG A 30 20.51 28.57 32.85
N LYS A 31 21.27 29.62 32.53
CA LYS A 31 21.84 29.80 31.19
C LYS A 31 22.63 28.53 30.83
N GLN A 32 22.37 27.96 29.65
CA GLN A 32 22.95 26.66 29.25
C GLN A 32 24.14 26.79 28.31
N LEU A 33 24.16 27.87 27.51
CA LEU A 33 25.21 28.14 26.54
C LEU A 33 26.28 29.05 27.14
N HIS A 34 27.54 28.62 27.10
CA HIS A 34 28.68 29.31 27.71
C HIS A 34 29.92 29.20 26.81
N CYS A 35 30.93 30.04 27.04
CA CYS A 35 32.26 29.75 26.52
C CYS A 35 32.93 28.65 27.36
N TYR A 36 33.93 27.95 26.80
CA TYR A 36 34.59 26.82 27.45
C TYR A 36 35.13 27.16 28.84
N GLU A 37 35.86 28.27 28.96
CA GLU A 37 36.45 28.71 30.24
C GLU A 37 35.38 28.99 31.31
N CYS A 38 34.29 29.67 30.94
CA CYS A 38 33.20 29.97 31.87
C CYS A 38 32.47 28.70 32.32
N ILE A 39 32.16 27.78 31.41
CA ILE A 39 31.48 26.52 31.78
C ILE A 39 32.37 25.66 32.66
N THR A 40 33.68 25.57 32.38
CA THR A 40 34.63 24.88 33.25
C THR A 40 34.68 25.52 34.63
N LYS A 41 34.73 26.85 34.72
CA LYS A 41 34.75 27.57 36.00
C LYS A 41 33.48 27.33 36.81
N ILE A 42 32.30 27.39 36.18
CA ILE A 42 31.01 27.10 36.83
C ILE A 42 31.01 25.68 37.45
N HIS A 43 31.54 24.69 36.73
CA HIS A 43 31.57 23.31 37.22
C HIS A 43 32.68 23.05 38.25
N ARG A 44 33.77 23.84 38.26
CA ARG A 44 34.83 23.77 39.27
C ARG A 44 34.51 24.51 40.58
N GLN A 45 33.69 25.55 40.54
CA GLN A 45 33.40 26.42 41.70
C GLN A 45 32.17 26.01 42.53
N ASN A 46 31.46 24.94 42.15
CA ASN A 46 30.39 24.39 43.00
C ASN A 46 31.02 23.64 44.19
N ASN A 47 31.29 24.41 45.24
CA ASN A 47 32.18 24.21 46.37
C ASN A 47 31.96 23.00 47.31
N ASN A 48 31.32 21.88 46.94
CA ASN A 48 31.30 20.70 47.83
C ASN A 48 31.20 19.32 47.15
N ASN A 49 31.12 19.24 45.82
CA ASN A 49 31.23 17.99 45.08
C ASN A 49 32.04 18.28 43.81
N PHE A 50 33.21 17.67 43.65
CA PHE A 50 33.94 17.70 42.38
C PHE A 50 33.01 17.20 41.28
N VAL A 51 32.60 18.09 40.37
CA VAL A 51 31.72 17.71 39.28
C VAL A 51 32.55 17.02 38.21
N ASN A 52 32.45 15.68 38.16
CA ASN A 52 33.29 14.79 37.36
C ASN A 52 33.00 14.76 35.85
N HIS A 53 32.16 15.64 35.33
CA HIS A 53 31.69 15.56 33.94
C HIS A 53 32.19 16.72 33.05
N LEU A 54 33.47 17.09 33.19
CA LEU A 54 34.12 18.04 32.28
C LEU A 54 34.17 17.49 30.83
N ASP A 55 34.18 16.16 30.69
CA ASP A 55 34.17 15.47 29.39
C ASP A 55 32.79 15.54 28.69
N ASP A 56 31.74 15.98 29.39
CA ASP A 56 30.39 16.10 28.84
C ASP A 56 30.13 17.44 28.13
N PHE A 57 31.15 18.29 27.97
CA PHE A 57 31.01 19.56 27.26
C PHE A 57 31.02 19.34 25.75
N LYS A 58 29.92 19.68 25.08
CA LYS A 58 29.79 19.59 23.63
C LYS A 58 29.54 20.95 23.01
N LYS A 59 30.10 21.15 21.81
CA LYS A 59 29.78 22.32 20.99
C LYS A 59 28.35 22.24 20.50
N ILE A 60 27.59 23.31 20.66
CA ILE A 60 26.19 23.38 20.21
C ILE A 60 26.07 23.15 18.69
N SER A 61 27.06 23.57 17.90
CA SER A 61 27.06 23.35 16.45
C SER A 61 27.06 21.86 16.08
N LEU A 62 27.82 21.03 16.80
CA LEU A 62 27.85 19.58 16.58
C LEU A 62 26.53 18.92 17.01
N ILE A 63 25.96 19.38 18.14
CA ILE A 63 24.64 18.92 18.60
C ILE A 63 23.58 19.23 17.55
N MET A 64 23.53 20.47 17.05
CA MET A 64 22.54 20.90 16.07
C MET A 64 22.69 20.16 14.73
N GLN A 65 23.91 19.88 14.27
CA GLN A 65 24.14 19.06 13.08
C GLN A 65 23.56 17.65 13.24
N GLU A 66 23.78 17.01 14.38
CA GLU A 66 23.23 15.68 14.65
C GLU A 66 21.70 15.71 14.81
N VAL A 67 21.17 16.74 15.48
CA VAL A 67 19.73 16.98 15.61
C VAL A 67 19.08 17.18 14.24
N ASP A 68 19.69 17.97 13.35
CA ASP A 68 19.17 18.18 11.99
C ASP A 68 19.13 16.90 11.17
N LYS A 69 20.17 16.06 11.30
CA LYS A 69 20.19 14.73 10.68
C LYS A 69 19.06 13.86 11.22
N LYS A 70 18.98 13.69 12.55
CA LYS A 70 17.93 12.89 13.21
C LYS A 70 16.53 13.41 12.90
N LYS A 71 16.35 14.73 12.83
CA LYS A 71 15.08 15.38 12.46
C LYS A 71 14.64 14.96 11.06
N LYS A 72 15.53 15.04 10.06
CA LYS A 72 15.22 14.64 8.68
C LYS A 72 14.83 13.17 8.60
N ASP A 73 15.58 12.30 9.27
CA ASP A 73 15.31 10.85 9.30
C ASP A 73 13.95 10.56 9.95
N ARG A 74 13.65 11.19 11.10
CA ARG A 74 12.37 11.03 11.81
C ARG A 74 11.19 11.57 11.02
N ILE A 75 11.29 12.75 10.41
CA ILE A 75 10.23 13.33 9.59
C ILE A 75 9.93 12.43 8.39
N THR A 76 10.97 11.95 7.70
CA THR A 76 10.83 11.02 6.57
C THR A 76 10.09 9.76 7.00
N PHE A 77 10.48 9.18 8.13
CA PHE A 77 9.83 8.01 8.70
C PHE A 77 8.37 8.28 9.13
N LEU A 78 8.08 9.41 9.78
CA LEU A 78 6.72 9.77 10.16
C LEU A 78 5.81 9.93 8.93
N ASN A 79 6.29 10.56 7.86
CA ASN A 79 5.53 10.68 6.61
C ASN A 79 5.23 9.30 6.00
N GLN A 80 6.16 8.35 6.07
CA GLN A 80 5.91 6.96 5.65
C GLN A 80 4.83 6.30 6.50
N ILE A 81 4.86 6.48 7.84
CA ILE A 81 3.83 5.92 8.74
C ILE A 81 2.46 6.55 8.48
N VAL A 82 2.38 7.86 8.26
CA VAL A 82 1.14 8.55 7.89
C VAL A 82 0.57 7.99 6.59
N THR A 83 1.41 7.80 5.57
CA THR A 83 0.99 7.18 4.30
C THR A 83 0.41 5.79 4.53
N GLN A 84 1.12 4.94 5.28
CA GLN A 84 0.67 3.58 5.60
C GLN A 84 -0.63 3.55 6.42
N LEU A 85 -0.87 4.54 7.28
CA LEU A 85 -2.13 4.67 8.02
C LEU A 85 -3.29 5.08 7.11
N ASN A 86 -3.05 5.97 6.15
CA ASN A 86 -4.05 6.34 5.15
C ASN A 86 -4.39 5.19 4.21
N ASP A 87 -3.40 4.40 3.78
CA ASP A 87 -3.63 3.20 2.97
C ASP A 87 -4.44 2.17 3.76
N PHE A 88 -4.11 1.96 5.04
CA PHE A 88 -4.88 1.10 5.94
C PHE A 88 -6.33 1.61 6.12
N LYS A 89 -6.54 2.94 6.21
CA LYS A 89 -7.88 3.55 6.25
C LYS A 89 -8.68 3.19 5.00
N LYS A 90 -8.10 3.38 3.81
CA LYS A 90 -8.74 3.05 2.52
C LYS A 90 -9.09 1.56 2.42
N GLU A 91 -8.15 0.68 2.79
CA GLU A 91 -8.38 -0.77 2.83
C GLU A 91 -9.58 -1.12 3.72
N LYS A 92 -9.67 -0.53 4.92
CA LYS A 92 -10.80 -0.81 5.83
C LYS A 92 -12.11 -0.25 5.32
N PHE A 93 -12.11 0.90 4.66
CA PHE A 93 -13.33 1.45 4.06
C PHE A 93 -13.85 0.54 2.95
N GLN A 94 -12.97 0.04 2.06
CA GLN A 94 -13.34 -0.91 1.02
C GLN A 94 -13.95 -2.19 1.61
N ILE A 95 -13.34 -2.72 2.68
CA ILE A 95 -13.87 -3.89 3.40
C ILE A 95 -15.26 -3.59 3.96
N ILE A 96 -15.46 -2.44 4.61
CA ILE A 96 -16.76 -2.04 5.19
C ILE A 96 -17.82 -1.87 4.10
N GLU A 97 -17.47 -1.26 2.96
CA GLU A 97 -18.36 -1.05 1.81
C GLU A 97 -18.79 -2.36 1.13
N GLY A 98 -17.94 -3.39 1.20
CA GLY A 98 -18.27 -4.73 0.71
C GLY A 98 -19.49 -5.37 1.43
N TYR A 99 -19.88 -4.89 2.61
CA TYR A 99 -20.99 -5.45 3.39
C TYR A 99 -22.35 -4.80 3.07
N GLN A 100 -22.79 -4.91 1.82
CA GLN A 100 -24.03 -4.31 1.30
C GLN A 100 -25.33 -4.75 2.01
N ASN A 101 -25.29 -5.83 2.78
CA ASN A 101 -26.45 -6.36 3.53
C ASN A 101 -26.78 -5.57 4.80
N ASN A 102 -25.90 -4.67 5.25
CA ASN A 102 -26.16 -3.80 6.40
C ASN A 102 -26.76 -2.46 5.97
N SER A 103 -27.45 -1.77 6.90
CA SER A 103 -27.97 -0.43 6.60
C SER A 103 -26.83 0.55 6.32
N LYS A 104 -27.05 1.49 5.39
CA LYS A 104 -26.06 2.53 5.06
C LYS A 104 -25.65 3.33 6.30
N GLU A 105 -26.61 3.66 7.17
CA GLU A 105 -26.36 4.38 8.41
C GLU A 105 -25.40 3.62 9.35
N PHE A 106 -25.57 2.29 9.47
CA PHE A 106 -24.66 1.46 10.26
C PHE A 106 -23.25 1.43 9.66
N LEU A 107 -23.13 1.23 8.35
CA LEU A 107 -21.82 1.22 7.68
C LEU A 107 -21.09 2.55 7.86
N GLU A 108 -21.80 3.66 7.78
CA GLU A 108 -21.24 5.00 7.96
C GLU A 108 -20.82 5.27 9.41
N GLN A 109 -21.56 4.74 10.39
CA GLN A 109 -21.14 4.76 11.79
C GLN A 109 -19.81 4.02 12.01
N VAL A 110 -19.65 2.85 11.38
CA VAL A 110 -18.40 2.07 11.47
C VAL A 110 -17.25 2.80 10.78
N LYS A 111 -17.47 3.34 9.57
CA LYS A 111 -16.44 4.14 8.86
C LYS A 111 -16.02 5.36 9.69
N SER A 112 -16.99 6.09 10.25
CA SER A 112 -16.72 7.26 11.08
C SER A 112 -15.86 6.93 12.30
N TYR A 113 -16.08 5.77 12.93
CA TYR A 113 -15.22 5.31 14.01
C TYR A 113 -13.79 5.01 13.55
N VAL A 114 -13.64 4.26 12.45
CA VAL A 114 -12.33 3.92 11.87
C VAL A 114 -11.56 5.19 11.48
N GLU A 115 -12.25 6.12 10.82
CA GLU A 115 -11.69 7.42 10.42
C GLU A 115 -11.18 8.19 11.62
N LYS A 116 -12.04 8.40 12.62
CA LYS A 116 -11.72 9.16 13.82
C LYS A 116 -10.49 8.62 14.53
N GLU A 117 -10.38 7.31 14.68
CA GLU A 117 -9.25 6.67 15.38
C GLU A 117 -7.93 6.79 14.59
N ILE A 118 -7.98 6.65 13.26
CA ILE A 118 -6.80 6.84 12.40
C ILE A 118 -6.37 8.30 12.36
N ASP A 119 -7.31 9.21 12.11
CA ASP A 119 -7.04 10.63 11.96
C ASP A 119 -6.50 11.24 13.27
N GLN A 120 -6.95 10.76 14.43
CA GLN A 120 -6.37 11.14 15.72
C GLN A 120 -4.89 10.77 15.85
N LEU A 121 -4.47 9.60 15.37
CA LEU A 121 -3.05 9.23 15.40
C LEU A 121 -2.28 10.06 14.36
N VAL A 122 -2.80 10.18 13.14
CA VAL A 122 -2.18 10.97 12.06
C VAL A 122 -1.96 12.41 12.50
N GLN A 123 -2.94 13.05 13.15
CA GLN A 123 -2.82 14.39 13.70
C GLN A 123 -1.67 14.49 14.71
N LYS A 124 -1.56 13.54 15.65
CA LYS A 124 -0.45 13.51 16.63
C LYS A 124 0.92 13.32 15.97
N LEU A 125 0.99 12.64 14.83
CA LEU A 125 2.24 12.52 14.07
C LEU A 125 2.59 13.84 13.37
N TYR A 126 1.60 14.54 12.80
CA TYR A 126 1.82 15.87 12.23
C TYR A 126 2.23 16.91 13.27
N GLU A 127 1.63 16.88 14.47
CA GLU A 127 2.03 17.74 15.58
C GLU A 127 3.50 17.54 15.94
N GLN A 128 3.99 16.30 15.96
CA GLN A 128 5.41 16.00 16.17
C GLN A 128 6.29 16.49 15.01
N ILE A 129 5.85 16.37 13.76
CA ILE A 129 6.57 16.92 12.60
C ILE A 129 6.69 18.44 12.72
N MET A 130 5.59 19.12 13.04
CA MET A 130 5.56 20.57 13.23
C MET A 130 6.43 21.01 14.39
N GLU A 131 6.40 20.29 15.52
CA GLU A 131 7.26 20.56 16.67
C GLU A 131 8.74 20.44 16.29
N MET A 132 9.13 19.35 15.60
CA MET A 132 10.51 19.16 15.14
C MET A 132 10.97 20.27 14.18
N ASN A 133 10.08 20.74 13.30
CA ASN A 133 10.39 21.80 12.35
C ASN A 133 10.61 23.17 13.01
N LYS A 134 10.17 23.39 14.26
CA LYS A 134 10.49 24.61 15.03
C LYS A 134 11.97 24.68 15.41
N PHE A 135 12.67 23.54 15.46
CA PHE A 135 14.09 23.47 15.80
C PHE A 135 14.97 23.66 14.56
N THR A 136 14.92 24.85 13.96
CA THR A 136 15.86 25.25 12.89
C THR A 136 17.16 25.78 13.48
N GLU A 137 17.09 26.42 14.64
CA GLU A 137 18.20 27.08 15.31
C GLU A 137 18.14 26.82 16.81
N TYR A 138 19.29 26.90 17.49
CA TYR A 138 19.32 26.77 18.94
C TYR A 138 18.68 27.99 19.61
N GLN A 139 17.62 27.75 20.37
CA GLN A 139 17.01 28.73 21.25
C GLN A 139 16.95 28.15 22.66
N GLN A 140 17.28 28.98 23.66
CA GLN A 140 17.32 28.57 25.07
C GLN A 140 15.99 27.96 25.54
N GLN A 141 14.86 28.48 25.06
CA GLN A 141 13.51 27.98 25.37
C GLN A 141 13.22 26.57 24.84
N HIS A 142 14.01 26.09 23.87
CA HIS A 142 13.88 24.77 23.26
C HIS A 142 15.01 23.82 23.67
N HIS A 143 15.85 24.22 24.62
CA HIS A 143 17.06 23.49 24.99
C HIS A 143 16.78 22.03 25.38
N VAL A 144 15.80 21.81 26.25
CA VAL A 144 15.45 20.46 26.74
C VAL A 144 14.96 19.57 25.58
N GLN A 145 14.16 20.11 24.67
CA GLN A 145 13.64 19.38 23.51
C GLN A 145 14.76 19.04 22.51
N ILE A 146 15.65 19.99 22.23
CA ILE A 146 16.82 19.78 21.34
C ILE A 146 17.71 18.67 21.90
N LEU A 147 17.99 18.70 23.21
CA LEU A 147 18.79 17.66 23.84
C LEU A 147 18.08 16.31 23.89
N LYS A 148 16.77 16.28 24.10
CA LYS A 148 15.98 15.05 24.00
C LYS A 148 16.04 14.43 22.60
N LEU A 149 15.94 15.25 21.54
CA LEU A 149 16.12 14.80 20.16
C LEU A 149 17.54 14.29 19.90
N TYR A 150 18.53 14.97 20.48
CA TYR A 150 19.93 14.58 20.39
C TYR A 150 20.21 13.23 21.08
N GLN A 151 19.71 13.03 22.30
CA GLN A 151 20.00 11.84 23.11
C GLN A 151 19.20 10.61 22.66
N GLN A 152 17.92 10.79 22.27
CA GLN A 152 17.09 9.66 21.87
C GLN A 152 17.61 9.04 20.56
N THR A 153 17.82 7.72 20.58
CA THR A 153 18.25 6.98 19.39
C THR A 153 17.13 6.93 18.36
N ILE A 154 17.50 6.87 17.07
CA ILE A 154 16.52 6.77 15.97
C ILE A 154 15.71 5.48 16.09
N ASN A 155 16.36 4.36 16.43
CA ASN A 155 15.70 3.05 16.53
C ASN A 155 14.63 3.03 17.62
N GLN A 156 14.96 3.52 18.83
CA GLN A 156 13.98 3.59 19.93
C GLN A 156 12.78 4.46 19.54
N TYR A 157 13.01 5.60 18.88
CA TYR A 157 11.93 6.46 18.39
C TYR A 157 11.06 5.72 17.35
N MET A 158 11.67 5.01 16.40
CA MET A 158 10.94 4.27 15.37
C MET A 158 10.10 3.13 15.96
N GLU A 159 10.65 2.37 16.92
CA GLU A 159 9.96 1.30 17.62
C GLU A 159 8.71 1.79 18.36
N ASP A 160 8.81 2.92 19.08
CA ASP A 160 7.68 3.54 19.79
C ASP A 160 6.52 3.89 18.83
N ILE A 161 6.84 4.41 17.63
CA ILE A 161 5.85 4.77 16.62
C ILE A 161 5.24 3.53 15.95
N ILE A 162 6.06 2.51 15.64
CA ILE A 162 5.58 1.23 15.10
C ILE A 162 4.62 0.55 16.08
N GLN A 163 4.95 0.57 17.37
CA GLN A 163 4.11 0.00 18.41
C GLN A 163 2.75 0.72 18.47
N LYS A 164 2.72 2.06 18.46
CA LYS A 164 1.47 2.84 18.42
C LYS A 164 0.62 2.53 17.19
N LYS A 165 1.25 2.43 16.02
CA LYS A 165 0.58 2.03 14.77
C LYS A 165 -0.02 0.63 14.90
N SER A 166 0.74 -0.35 15.38
CA SER A 166 0.29 -1.74 15.54
C SER A 166 -0.89 -1.85 16.51
N GLN A 167 -0.81 -1.17 17.66
CA GLN A 167 -1.89 -1.11 18.65
C GLN A 167 -3.19 -0.55 18.05
N LEU A 168 -3.08 0.52 17.25
CA LEU A 168 -4.23 1.11 16.55
C LEU A 168 -4.83 0.12 15.54
N GLN A 169 -4.00 -0.54 14.73
CA GLN A 169 -4.47 -1.53 13.75
C GLN A 169 -5.21 -2.69 14.43
N VAL A 170 -4.68 -3.22 15.54
CA VAL A 170 -5.34 -4.26 16.34
C VAL A 170 -6.68 -3.75 16.91
N LYS A 171 -6.70 -2.53 17.46
CA LYS A 171 -7.93 -1.90 17.98
C LYS A 171 -9.01 -1.79 16.91
N ILE A 172 -8.67 -1.31 15.72
CA ILE A 172 -9.59 -1.16 14.59
C ILE A 172 -10.10 -2.52 14.08
N ASN A 173 -9.20 -3.49 13.89
CA ASN A 173 -9.59 -4.83 13.45
C ASN A 173 -10.53 -5.50 14.46
N ASN A 174 -10.24 -5.38 15.76
CA ASN A 174 -11.12 -5.91 16.81
C ASN A 174 -12.47 -5.21 16.85
N TYR A 175 -12.51 -3.90 16.59
CA TYR A 175 -13.78 -3.16 16.50
C TYR A 175 -14.62 -3.63 15.31
N ILE A 176 -14.04 -3.70 14.11
CA ILE A 176 -14.74 -4.20 12.91
C ILE A 176 -15.26 -5.63 13.13
N LYS A 177 -14.43 -6.50 13.73
CA LYS A 177 -14.83 -7.86 14.10
C LYS A 177 -16.00 -7.87 15.09
N LYS A 178 -15.96 -7.01 16.11
CA LYS A 178 -17.05 -6.88 17.10
C LYS A 178 -18.35 -6.41 16.47
N MET A 179 -18.29 -5.62 15.39
CA MET A 179 -19.46 -5.16 14.64
C MET A 179 -20.05 -6.24 13.71
N ASP A 180 -19.61 -7.52 13.82
CA ASP A 180 -20.07 -8.65 12.99
C ASP A 180 -19.86 -8.45 11.48
N LEU A 181 -18.90 -7.58 11.15
CA LEU A 181 -18.33 -7.39 9.82
C LEU A 181 -17.13 -8.33 9.62
N ASP A 182 -17.28 -9.58 10.07
CA ASP A 182 -16.33 -10.66 9.82
C ASP A 182 -16.94 -11.60 8.78
N LEU A 183 -16.38 -11.55 7.56
CA LEU A 183 -16.76 -12.37 6.41
C LEU A 183 -16.86 -13.86 6.78
N HIS A 184 -15.97 -14.38 7.64
CA HIS A 184 -16.00 -15.78 8.06
C HIS A 184 -17.24 -16.10 8.89
N GLN A 185 -17.66 -15.17 9.74
CA GLN A 185 -18.80 -15.34 10.64
C GLN A 185 -20.13 -15.21 9.86
N GLN A 186 -20.17 -14.35 8.84
CA GLN A 186 -21.29 -14.27 7.92
C GLN A 186 -21.40 -15.51 7.02
N ILE A 187 -20.28 -15.99 6.46
CA ILE A 187 -20.26 -17.25 5.69
C ILE A 187 -20.77 -18.40 6.57
N ALA A 188 -20.33 -18.49 7.83
CA ALA A 188 -20.83 -19.50 8.77
C ALA A 188 -22.35 -19.37 9.01
N LYS A 189 -22.88 -18.16 9.20
CA LYS A 189 -24.34 -17.92 9.34
C LYS A 189 -25.12 -18.26 8.07
N TYR A 190 -24.57 -17.97 6.89
CA TYR A 190 -25.18 -18.31 5.61
C TYR A 190 -25.19 -19.82 5.37
N LEU A 191 -24.07 -20.52 5.61
CA LEU A 191 -24.00 -21.98 5.54
C LEU A 191 -24.96 -22.63 6.54
N GLN A 192 -25.12 -22.07 7.73
CA GLN A 192 -26.09 -22.56 8.72
C GLN A 192 -27.54 -22.36 8.25
N LYS A 193 -27.88 -21.20 7.67
CA LYS A 193 -29.21 -20.97 7.07
C LYS A 193 -29.47 -21.92 5.90
N GLN A 194 -28.46 -22.17 5.07
CA GLN A 194 -28.55 -23.12 3.96
C GLN A 194 -28.82 -24.54 4.48
N GLN A 195 -28.09 -24.99 5.51
CA GLN A 195 -28.34 -26.29 6.14
C GLN A 195 -29.75 -26.41 6.72
N ILE A 196 -30.28 -25.35 7.37
CA ILE A 196 -31.64 -25.34 7.90
C ILE A 196 -32.67 -25.44 6.77
N LEU A 197 -32.47 -24.69 5.67
CA LEU A 197 -33.32 -24.75 4.48
C LEU A 197 -33.30 -26.15 3.84
N GLU A 198 -32.12 -26.75 3.67
CA GLU A 198 -31.97 -28.12 3.17
C GLU A 198 -32.72 -29.13 4.06
N GLN A 199 -32.63 -29.00 5.39
CA GLN A 199 -33.35 -29.85 6.33
C GLN A 199 -34.88 -29.70 6.24
N GLN A 200 -35.38 -28.46 6.23
CA GLN A 200 -36.82 -28.18 6.07
C GLN A 200 -37.34 -28.72 4.73
N MET A 201 -36.51 -28.66 3.69
CA MET A 201 -36.90 -29.13 2.38
C MET A 201 -36.86 -30.65 2.24
N GLN A 202 -35.88 -31.33 2.86
CA GLN A 202 -35.90 -32.79 2.98
C GLN A 202 -37.15 -33.28 3.73
N GLN A 203 -37.65 -32.50 4.70
CA GLN A 203 -38.91 -32.79 5.37
C GLN A 203 -40.11 -32.60 4.43
N LEU A 204 -40.12 -31.56 3.59
CA LEU A 204 -41.17 -31.33 2.59
C LEU A 204 -41.19 -32.38 1.47
N ILE A 205 -40.03 -32.82 0.97
CA ILE A 205 -39.93 -33.90 -0.04
C ILE A 205 -40.47 -35.22 0.51
N LYS A 206 -40.28 -35.47 1.82
CA LYS A 206 -40.78 -36.67 2.50
C LYS A 206 -42.29 -36.62 2.73
N GLN A 207 -42.97 -35.50 2.48
CA GLN A 207 -44.44 -35.45 2.58
C GLN A 207 -45.09 -36.14 1.37
N PRO A 208 -45.90 -37.18 1.59
CA PRO A 208 -46.47 -38.01 0.52
C PRO A 208 -47.53 -37.29 -0.34
N SER A 209 -47.95 -36.09 0.01
CA SER A 209 -48.92 -35.28 -0.75
C SER A 209 -48.31 -34.54 -1.95
N ILE A 210 -46.97 -34.41 -2.02
CA ILE A 210 -46.26 -33.62 -3.06
C ILE A 210 -45.58 -34.53 -4.11
N THR A 211 -45.60 -35.85 -3.92
CA THR A 211 -44.75 -36.79 -4.66
C THR A 211 -45.13 -37.01 -6.14
N ASN A 212 -46.31 -36.58 -6.62
CA ASN A 212 -46.79 -36.89 -7.98
C ASN A 212 -46.79 -35.73 -9.00
N SER A 213 -46.47 -34.49 -8.62
CA SER A 213 -46.38 -33.38 -9.57
C SER A 213 -44.94 -33.17 -10.04
N PHE A 214 -44.61 -33.67 -11.23
CA PHE A 214 -43.33 -33.43 -11.91
C PHE A 214 -43.02 -31.93 -12.00
N LEU A 215 -44.04 -31.12 -12.36
CA LEU A 215 -43.95 -29.66 -12.44
C LEU A 215 -43.56 -29.01 -11.11
N PHE A 216 -44.06 -29.50 -9.97
CA PHE A 216 -43.71 -28.94 -8.67
C PHE A 216 -42.25 -29.26 -8.30
N LYS A 217 -41.80 -30.50 -8.57
CA LYS A 217 -40.40 -30.90 -8.32
C LYS A 217 -39.43 -30.09 -9.19
N SER A 218 -39.71 -29.93 -10.48
CA SER A 218 -38.87 -29.15 -11.39
C SER A 218 -38.89 -27.65 -11.05
N THR A 219 -40.03 -27.09 -10.63
CA THR A 219 -40.12 -25.67 -10.23
C THR A 219 -39.38 -25.40 -8.92
N VAL A 220 -39.49 -26.30 -7.92
CA VAL A 220 -38.73 -26.19 -6.66
C VAL A 220 -37.23 -26.31 -6.92
N VAL A 221 -36.80 -27.24 -7.78
CA VAL A 221 -35.40 -27.37 -8.19
C VAL A 221 -34.90 -26.13 -8.95
N LEU A 222 -35.74 -25.53 -9.80
CA LEU A 222 -35.41 -24.29 -10.52
C LEU A 222 -35.25 -23.10 -9.57
N ILE A 223 -36.16 -22.98 -8.58
CA ILE A 223 -36.08 -21.94 -7.54
C ILE A 223 -34.83 -22.13 -6.69
N LEU A 224 -34.44 -23.37 -6.37
CA LEU A 224 -33.19 -23.69 -5.66
C LEU A 224 -31.94 -23.35 -6.48
N LEU A 225 -31.96 -23.61 -7.79
CA LEU A 225 -30.88 -23.21 -8.68
C LEU A 225 -30.77 -21.69 -8.74
N ILE A 226 -31.88 -20.97 -8.84
CA ILE A 226 -31.87 -19.49 -8.89
C ILE A 226 -31.39 -18.91 -7.55
N ILE A 227 -31.87 -19.42 -6.40
CA ILE A 227 -31.45 -18.96 -5.07
C ILE A 227 -30.00 -19.36 -4.76
N GLY A 228 -29.55 -20.54 -5.21
CA GLY A 228 -28.18 -21.03 -5.03
C GLY A 228 -27.16 -20.41 -5.99
N LEU A 229 -27.56 -20.00 -7.19
CA LEU A 229 -26.70 -19.35 -8.18
C LEU A 229 -26.54 -17.84 -7.92
N ASN A 230 -27.50 -17.18 -7.28
CA ASN A 230 -27.45 -15.72 -7.06
C ASN A 230 -26.22 -15.26 -6.23
N PRO A 231 -25.80 -15.97 -5.16
CA PRO A 231 -24.56 -15.67 -4.46
C PRO A 231 -23.31 -15.99 -5.30
N ILE A 232 -23.34 -17.07 -6.09
CA ILE A 232 -22.21 -17.48 -6.94
C ILE A 232 -21.96 -16.45 -8.06
N ILE A 233 -23.03 -15.84 -8.59
CA ILE A 233 -22.97 -14.76 -9.59
C ILE A 233 -22.47 -13.45 -8.97
N MET A 234 -22.82 -13.14 -7.71
CA MET A 234 -22.28 -11.96 -7.02
C MET A 234 -20.82 -12.11 -6.57
N PHE A 235 -20.29 -13.32 -6.46
CA PHE A 235 -18.90 -13.61 -6.06
C PHE A 235 -17.98 -14.01 -7.23
N GLN A 236 -18.34 -13.64 -8.46
CA GLN A 236 -17.61 -13.92 -9.70
C GLN A 236 -16.26 -13.19 -9.87
N ASP A 237 -15.44 -13.13 -8.82
CA ASP A 237 -14.02 -12.77 -8.95
C ASP A 237 -13.04 -13.80 -8.38
N PHE A 238 -13.48 -14.86 -7.71
CA PHE A 238 -12.54 -15.87 -7.20
C PHE A 238 -13.05 -17.32 -7.37
N ASN A 239 -12.47 -18.01 -8.35
CA ASN A 239 -12.34 -19.48 -8.47
C ASN A 239 -13.54 -20.39 -8.86
N GLY A 240 -14.73 -19.88 -9.19
CA GLY A 240 -15.88 -20.71 -9.60
C GLY A 240 -15.87 -21.34 -11.01
N ARG A 241 -14.71 -21.41 -11.71
CA ARG A 241 -14.64 -21.75 -13.15
C ARG A 241 -14.99 -23.20 -13.49
N SER A 242 -14.60 -24.19 -12.68
CA SER A 242 -14.81 -25.61 -13.03
C SER A 242 -16.26 -26.05 -12.80
N GLU A 243 -16.89 -25.53 -11.75
CA GLU A 243 -18.25 -25.90 -11.37
C GLU A 243 -19.29 -25.26 -12.30
N LEU A 244 -19.02 -24.03 -12.78
CA LEU A 244 -19.86 -23.36 -13.77
C LEU A 244 -19.77 -24.05 -15.15
N HIS A 245 -18.58 -24.47 -15.59
CA HIS A 245 -18.44 -25.26 -16.84
C HIS A 245 -19.16 -26.60 -16.75
N GLN A 246 -19.01 -27.31 -15.63
CA GLN A 246 -19.73 -28.56 -15.40
C GLN A 246 -21.25 -28.36 -15.41
N LYS A 247 -21.75 -27.29 -14.78
CA LYS A 247 -23.18 -26.94 -14.78
C LYS A 247 -23.71 -26.51 -16.15
N MET A 248 -22.88 -25.83 -16.95
CA MET A 248 -23.20 -25.50 -18.34
C MET A 248 -23.25 -26.74 -19.24
N ASP A 249 -22.35 -27.70 -19.04
CA ASP A 249 -22.34 -28.96 -19.79
C ASP A 249 -23.56 -29.82 -19.41
N GLU A 250 -23.90 -29.90 -18.12
CA GLU A 250 -25.14 -30.52 -17.63
C GLU A 250 -26.39 -29.88 -18.26
N PHE A 251 -26.40 -28.55 -18.40
CA PHE A 251 -27.48 -27.82 -19.03
C PHE A 251 -27.56 -28.04 -20.54
N GLN A 252 -26.43 -28.13 -21.24
CA GLN A 252 -26.40 -28.46 -22.68
C GLN A 252 -26.89 -29.88 -22.96
N ILE A 253 -26.60 -30.84 -22.07
CA ILE A 253 -27.14 -32.20 -22.13
C ILE A 253 -28.66 -32.17 -21.94
N LEU A 254 -29.15 -31.44 -20.92
CA LEU A 254 -30.58 -31.29 -20.65
C LEU A 254 -31.34 -30.63 -21.82
N ILE A 255 -30.76 -29.62 -22.46
CA ILE A 255 -31.33 -28.98 -23.66
C ILE A 255 -31.39 -29.96 -24.84
N LYS A 256 -30.34 -30.76 -25.07
CA LYS A 256 -30.34 -31.80 -26.12
C LYS A 256 -31.39 -32.88 -25.86
N GLU A 257 -31.62 -33.24 -24.60
CA GLU A 257 -32.70 -34.17 -24.21
C GLU A 257 -34.09 -33.56 -24.44
N LEU A 258 -34.27 -32.26 -24.18
CA LEU A 258 -35.51 -31.52 -24.46
C LEU A 258 -35.77 -31.33 -25.96
N GLN A 259 -34.71 -31.19 -26.78
CA GLN A 259 -34.79 -31.09 -28.23
C GLN A 259 -35.22 -32.42 -28.91
N GLY A 260 -35.10 -33.56 -28.21
CA GLY A 260 -35.54 -34.86 -28.71
C GLY A 260 -37.06 -35.08 -28.71
N GLN A 261 -37.86 -34.15 -28.17
CA GLN A 261 -39.31 -34.30 -28.07
C GLN A 261 -40.06 -33.22 -28.88
N LYS A 262 -40.38 -33.61 -30.12
CA LYS A 262 -41.33 -33.04 -31.11
C LYS A 262 -41.38 -31.51 -31.30
N GLU A 263 -41.07 -31.16 -32.55
CA GLU A 263 -40.99 -29.84 -33.16
C GLU A 263 -42.33 -29.11 -33.21
N ASP A 264 -42.34 -27.87 -32.70
CA ASP A 264 -43.36 -26.86 -32.99
C ASP A 264 -42.65 -25.65 -33.62
N THR A 265 -43.26 -25.05 -34.63
CA THR A 265 -42.67 -24.02 -35.53
C THR A 265 -42.14 -22.77 -34.82
N ILE A 266 -42.58 -22.49 -33.58
CA ILE A 266 -42.09 -21.40 -32.72
C ILE A 266 -40.67 -21.69 -32.20
N CYS A 267 -40.26 -22.96 -32.10
CA CYS A 267 -38.91 -23.35 -31.68
C CYS A 267 -37.85 -23.11 -32.75
N GLN A 268 -38.21 -22.96 -34.04
CA GLN A 268 -37.23 -22.77 -35.11
C GLN A 268 -36.69 -21.33 -35.16
N GLU A 269 -37.53 -20.31 -35.00
CA GLU A 269 -37.08 -18.91 -34.88
C GLU A 269 -36.29 -18.69 -33.59
N LEU A 270 -36.74 -19.29 -32.48
CA LEU A 270 -36.00 -19.23 -31.21
C LEU A 270 -34.63 -19.92 -31.33
N ASN A 271 -34.56 -21.08 -32.00
CA ASN A 271 -33.30 -21.77 -32.26
C ASN A 271 -32.36 -20.97 -33.15
N GLN A 272 -32.86 -20.32 -34.21
CA GLN A 272 -32.02 -19.48 -35.07
C GLN A 272 -31.44 -18.28 -34.31
N ASN A 273 -32.24 -17.65 -33.45
CA ASN A 273 -31.79 -16.52 -32.63
C ASN A 273 -30.78 -16.98 -31.56
N ILE A 274 -31.01 -18.15 -30.94
CA ILE A 274 -30.07 -18.79 -30.00
C ILE A 274 -28.77 -19.17 -30.71
N GLN A 275 -28.82 -19.70 -31.94
CA GLN A 275 -27.62 -20.04 -32.72
C GLN A 275 -26.84 -18.80 -33.16
N GLN A 276 -27.52 -17.70 -33.53
CA GLN A 276 -26.83 -16.44 -33.81
C GLN A 276 -26.16 -15.84 -32.57
N GLN A 277 -26.80 -15.93 -31.40
CA GLN A 277 -26.17 -15.51 -30.15
C GLN A 277 -25.01 -16.43 -29.75
N MET A 278 -25.13 -17.75 -29.93
CA MET A 278 -24.05 -18.70 -29.69
C MET A 278 -22.83 -18.43 -30.59
N ASN A 279 -23.05 -18.11 -31.87
CA ASN A 279 -21.96 -17.79 -32.78
C ASN A 279 -21.25 -16.48 -32.39
N LYS A 280 -21.98 -15.44 -31.97
CA LYS A 280 -21.38 -14.21 -31.45
C LYS A 280 -20.57 -14.44 -30.17
N ILE A 281 -21.07 -15.29 -29.27
CA ILE A 281 -20.37 -15.66 -28.04
C ILE A 281 -19.10 -16.45 -28.37
N LYS A 282 -19.16 -17.35 -29.36
CA LYS A 282 -18.03 -18.14 -29.82
C LYS A 282 -16.92 -17.25 -30.43
N ASP A 283 -17.28 -16.28 -31.27
CA ASP A 283 -16.31 -15.33 -31.84
C ASP A 283 -15.64 -14.47 -30.76
N GLN A 284 -16.39 -14.07 -29.72
CA GLN A 284 -15.83 -13.37 -28.56
C GLN A 284 -14.89 -14.26 -27.73
N ILE A 285 -15.25 -15.53 -27.54
CA ILE A 285 -14.40 -16.53 -26.88
C ILE A 285 -13.11 -16.75 -27.66
N ASP A 286 -13.17 -16.81 -28.99
CA ASP A 286 -11.99 -17.00 -29.84
C ASP A 286 -11.05 -15.78 -29.80
N VAL A 287 -11.59 -14.54 -29.78
CA VAL A 287 -10.79 -13.32 -29.57
C VAL A 287 -10.17 -13.28 -28.17
N ILE A 288 -10.89 -13.73 -27.14
CA ILE A 288 -10.37 -13.86 -25.77
C ILE A 288 -9.27 -14.92 -25.71
N ASN A 289 -9.45 -16.08 -26.35
CA ASN A 289 -8.46 -17.14 -26.45
C ASN A 289 -7.21 -16.69 -27.21
N GLN A 290 -7.35 -15.91 -28.28
CA GLN A 290 -6.23 -15.37 -29.04
C GLN A 290 -5.45 -14.31 -28.25
N LYS A 291 -6.14 -13.46 -27.46
CA LYS A 291 -5.51 -12.54 -26.50
C LYS A 291 -4.84 -13.27 -25.34
N MET A 292 -5.43 -14.38 -24.87
CA MET A 292 -4.89 -15.22 -23.80
C MET A 292 -3.68 -16.04 -24.23
N ASN A 293 -3.64 -16.56 -25.47
CA ASN A 293 -2.49 -17.30 -25.99
C ASN A 293 -1.25 -16.39 -26.14
N ASN A 294 -1.44 -15.10 -26.39
CA ASN A 294 -0.34 -14.12 -26.44
C ASN A 294 0.15 -13.70 -25.03
N THR A 295 -0.68 -13.81 -23.98
CA THR A 295 -0.30 -13.61 -22.56
C THR A 295 0.08 -14.90 -21.83
N GLU A 296 -0.18 -16.07 -22.43
CA GLU A 296 0.13 -17.38 -21.86
C GLU A 296 1.63 -17.61 -21.72
N THR A 297 2.46 -17.09 -22.61
CA THR A 297 3.91 -17.39 -22.56
C THR A 297 4.60 -16.77 -21.34
N PRO A 298 4.41 -15.46 -21.03
CA PRO A 298 4.92 -14.86 -19.80
C PRO A 298 4.25 -15.41 -18.55
N TYR A 299 2.93 -15.64 -18.60
CA TYR A 299 2.18 -16.20 -17.47
C TYR A 299 2.62 -17.64 -17.16
N ASN A 300 2.82 -18.50 -18.16
CA ASN A 300 3.28 -19.87 -17.99
C ASN A 300 4.75 -19.93 -17.56
N GLN A 301 5.60 -19.02 -18.04
CA GLN A 301 6.97 -18.87 -17.53
C GLN A 301 6.98 -18.44 -16.06
N PHE A 302 6.17 -17.46 -15.68
CA PHE A 302 6.01 -17.04 -14.30
C PHE A 302 5.41 -18.14 -13.43
N LYS A 303 4.35 -18.80 -13.89
CA LYS A 303 3.70 -19.94 -13.22
C LYS A 303 4.68 -21.08 -13.01
N ASN A 304 5.50 -21.42 -13.99
CA ASN A 304 6.52 -22.46 -13.87
C ASN A 304 7.63 -22.04 -12.90
N TYR A 305 8.13 -20.81 -12.98
CA TYR A 305 9.11 -20.27 -12.04
C TYR A 305 8.55 -20.26 -10.60
N PHE A 306 7.31 -19.82 -10.44
CA PHE A 306 6.59 -19.73 -9.18
C PHE A 306 6.31 -21.11 -8.59
N SER A 307 5.78 -22.05 -9.38
CA SER A 307 5.55 -23.43 -8.98
C SER A 307 6.85 -24.12 -8.57
N ASN A 308 7.95 -23.87 -9.28
CA ASN A 308 9.26 -24.40 -8.91
C ASN A 308 9.79 -23.79 -7.61
N LYS A 309 9.62 -22.48 -7.39
CA LYS A 309 10.04 -21.82 -6.14
C LYS A 309 9.18 -22.23 -4.95
N LEU A 310 7.88 -22.34 -5.14
CA LEU A 310 6.93 -22.83 -4.13
C LEU A 310 7.24 -24.29 -3.77
N LYS A 311 7.54 -25.13 -4.77
CA LYS A 311 7.94 -26.53 -4.57
C LYS A 311 9.25 -26.63 -3.80
N GLN A 312 10.31 -25.93 -4.21
CA GLN A 312 11.60 -25.90 -3.49
C GLN A 312 11.43 -25.44 -2.03
N TYR A 313 10.62 -24.41 -1.81
CA TYR A 313 10.38 -23.86 -0.48
C TYR A 313 9.55 -24.82 0.38
N ASN A 314 8.48 -25.41 -0.17
CA ASN A 314 7.67 -26.42 0.49
C ASN A 314 8.47 -27.67 0.81
N GLU A 315 9.34 -28.14 -0.08
CA GLU A 315 10.25 -29.26 0.18
C GLU A 315 11.22 -28.93 1.32
N THR A 316 11.84 -27.74 1.31
CA THR A 316 12.75 -27.30 2.40
C THR A 316 12.03 -27.19 3.74
N LEU A 317 10.84 -26.59 3.75
CA LEU A 317 10.02 -26.42 4.94
C LEU A 317 9.48 -27.77 5.44
N TYR A 318 8.96 -28.60 4.55
CA TYR A 318 8.46 -29.94 4.85
C TYR A 318 9.57 -30.81 5.42
N ASN A 319 10.76 -30.81 4.82
CA ASN A 319 11.91 -31.55 5.35
C ASN A 319 12.29 -31.04 6.75
N THR A 320 12.38 -29.72 6.94
CA THR A 320 12.72 -29.14 8.25
C THR A 320 11.67 -29.46 9.33
N ILE A 321 10.38 -29.40 9.00
CA ILE A 321 9.29 -29.72 9.92
C ILE A 321 9.20 -31.23 10.17
N SER A 322 9.38 -32.04 9.13
CA SER A 322 9.40 -33.50 9.20
C SER A 322 10.55 -33.99 10.08
N ASP A 323 11.76 -33.44 9.91
CA ASP A 323 12.91 -33.79 10.74
C ASP A 323 12.67 -33.42 12.21
N ARG A 324 12.07 -32.25 12.48
CA ARG A 324 11.67 -31.86 13.84
C ARG A 324 10.59 -32.77 14.43
N LEU A 325 9.58 -33.16 13.65
CA LEU A 325 8.51 -34.08 14.06
C LEU A 325 9.04 -35.50 14.30
N ASN A 326 9.96 -35.97 13.45
CA ASN A 326 10.60 -37.28 13.60
C ASN A 326 11.46 -37.32 14.88
N ASN A 327 12.28 -36.29 15.12
CA ASN A 327 13.03 -36.16 16.37
C ASN A 327 12.12 -36.11 17.61
N GLN A 328 10.97 -35.42 17.52
CA GLN A 328 9.97 -35.39 18.60
C GLN A 328 9.31 -36.76 18.82
N LYS A 329 9.00 -37.48 17.74
CA LYS A 329 8.43 -38.82 17.80
C LYS A 329 9.40 -39.82 18.41
N GLU A 330 10.69 -39.73 18.09
CA GLU A 330 11.74 -40.55 18.70
C GLU A 330 11.84 -40.28 20.21
N ASN A 331 11.86 -39.00 20.62
CA ASN A 331 11.84 -38.63 22.04
C ASN A 331 10.59 -39.19 22.75
N PHE A 332 9.42 -39.11 22.12
CA PHE A 332 8.18 -39.66 22.69
C PHE A 332 8.22 -41.19 22.80
N GLN A 333 8.80 -41.88 21.81
CA GLN A 333 9.00 -43.33 21.85
C GLN A 333 9.97 -43.74 22.97
N GLN A 334 11.04 -42.98 23.18
CA GLN A 334 11.99 -43.22 24.28
C GLN A 334 11.29 -43.06 25.65
N ILE A 335 10.53 -41.98 25.84
CA ILE A 335 9.74 -41.74 27.06
C ILE A 335 8.73 -42.89 27.27
N LYS A 336 8.06 -43.34 26.21
CA LYS A 336 7.11 -44.46 26.28
C LYS A 336 7.79 -45.79 26.64
N GLN A 337 8.98 -46.07 26.10
CA GLN A 337 9.72 -47.28 26.47
C GLN A 337 10.23 -47.23 27.91
N GLN A 338 10.69 -46.07 28.38
CA GLN A 338 11.02 -45.87 29.79
C GLN A 338 9.81 -46.14 30.69
N PHE A 339 8.61 -45.67 30.31
CA PHE A 339 7.37 -45.93 31.03
C PHE A 339 7.03 -47.43 31.12
N ILE A 340 7.15 -48.17 30.00
CA ILE A 340 6.85 -49.62 29.95
C ILE A 340 7.83 -50.41 30.82
N ALA A 341 9.14 -50.17 30.68
CA ALA A 341 10.16 -50.84 31.47
C ALA A 341 10.00 -50.57 32.97
N GLN A 342 9.51 -49.37 33.31
CA GLN A 342 9.32 -48.95 34.68
C GLN A 342 8.04 -49.50 35.33
N ASN A 343 6.96 -49.66 34.57
CA ASN A 343 5.77 -50.39 35.05
C ASN A 343 6.08 -51.86 35.35
N GLN A 344 6.87 -52.51 34.49
CA GLN A 344 7.34 -53.87 34.74
C GLN A 344 8.19 -53.98 36.03
N LEU A 345 9.01 -52.97 36.33
CA LEU A 345 9.77 -52.89 37.57
C LEU A 345 8.85 -52.66 38.80
N ASN A 346 7.83 -51.80 38.65
CA ASN A 346 6.88 -51.50 39.72
C ASN A 346 6.00 -52.71 40.07
N ASP A 347 5.53 -53.45 39.07
CA ASP A 347 4.77 -54.69 39.27
C ASP A 347 5.60 -55.72 40.07
N LYS A 348 6.91 -55.77 39.82
CA LYS A 348 7.86 -56.60 40.55
C LYS A 348 8.16 -56.11 41.98
N ILE A 349 8.15 -54.80 42.22
CA ILE A 349 8.35 -54.24 43.58
C ILE A 349 7.09 -54.40 44.45
N LEU A 350 5.92 -54.23 43.84
CA LEU A 350 4.61 -54.42 44.48
C LEU A 350 4.36 -55.88 44.85
N SER A 351 4.89 -56.85 44.07
CA SER A 351 4.84 -58.26 44.45
C SER A 351 5.75 -58.60 45.63
N ASP A 352 6.80 -57.79 45.89
CA ASP A 352 7.88 -58.15 46.82
C ASP A 352 7.81 -57.43 48.19
N THR A 353 6.99 -56.39 48.40
CA THR A 353 7.02 -55.63 49.67
C THR A 353 5.68 -55.09 50.21
N ASN A 354 5.39 -55.37 51.49
CA ASN A 354 4.29 -54.83 52.30
C ASN A 354 4.47 -53.34 52.74
N ARG A 355 5.27 -52.54 52.02
CA ARG A 355 5.59 -51.14 52.39
C ARG A 355 5.02 -50.15 51.38
N THR A 356 3.76 -49.77 51.59
CA THR A 356 2.96 -48.93 50.68
C THR A 356 3.39 -47.46 50.62
N SER A 357 3.92 -46.88 51.70
CA SER A 357 4.09 -45.42 51.82
C SER A 357 5.30 -44.85 51.08
N SER A 358 6.44 -45.55 51.05
CA SER A 358 7.64 -45.09 50.33
C SER A 358 7.49 -45.24 48.82
N VAL A 359 6.75 -46.25 48.37
CA VAL A 359 6.44 -46.46 46.94
C VAL A 359 5.56 -45.33 46.41
N LEU A 360 4.53 -44.92 47.18
CA LEU A 360 3.65 -43.81 46.80
C LEU A 360 4.40 -42.46 46.71
N TYR A 361 5.32 -42.16 47.63
CA TYR A 361 6.13 -40.94 47.56
C TYR A 361 7.03 -40.91 46.32
N TYR A 362 7.70 -42.02 46.00
CA TYR A 362 8.50 -42.12 44.78
C TYR A 362 7.66 -42.05 43.49
N GLN A 363 6.43 -42.54 43.51
CA GLN A 363 5.49 -42.38 42.39
C GLN A 363 5.09 -40.91 42.21
N GLN A 364 4.83 -40.17 43.29
CA GLN A 364 4.42 -38.77 43.22
C GLN A 364 5.52 -37.85 42.66
N VAL A 365 6.77 -37.99 43.13
CA VAL A 365 7.92 -37.24 42.61
C VAL A 365 8.15 -37.52 41.12
N ARG A 366 7.84 -38.74 40.66
CA ARG A 366 8.00 -39.15 39.25
C ARG A 366 6.87 -38.64 38.36
N ILE A 367 5.62 -38.61 38.85
CA ILE A 367 4.50 -37.99 38.13
C ILE A 367 4.79 -36.52 37.86
N MET A 368 5.31 -35.78 38.85
CA MET A 368 5.70 -34.38 38.67
C MET A 368 6.75 -34.20 37.55
N LYS A 369 7.73 -35.12 37.44
CA LYS A 369 8.72 -35.06 36.36
C LYS A 369 8.12 -35.32 34.98
N ILE A 370 7.17 -36.25 34.87
CA ILE A 370 6.44 -36.52 33.62
C ILE A 370 5.58 -35.32 33.21
N GLU A 371 4.93 -34.66 34.18
CA GLU A 371 4.18 -33.43 33.94
C GLU A 371 5.10 -32.30 33.43
N GLU A 372 6.29 -32.14 34.02
CA GLU A 372 7.30 -31.19 33.54
C GLU A 372 7.75 -31.49 32.09
N ASP A 373 8.04 -32.75 31.78
CA ASP A 373 8.44 -33.17 30.43
C ASP A 373 7.31 -32.94 29.40
N LEU A 374 6.05 -33.23 29.76
CA LEU A 374 4.88 -32.98 28.92
C LEU A 374 4.64 -31.48 28.70
N ILE A 375 4.82 -30.65 29.73
CA ILE A 375 4.76 -29.18 29.61
C ILE A 375 5.83 -28.70 28.63
N HIS A 376 7.06 -29.26 28.71
CA HIS A 376 8.14 -28.88 27.81
C HIS A 376 7.87 -29.28 26.35
N VAL A 377 7.31 -30.47 26.12
CA VAL A 377 6.87 -30.91 24.79
C VAL A 377 5.77 -30.01 24.25
N ASN A 378 4.76 -29.68 25.06
CA ASN A 378 3.65 -28.82 24.63
C ASN A 378 4.14 -27.40 24.28
N LYS A 379 5.09 -26.85 25.06
CA LYS A 379 5.75 -25.57 24.77
C LYS A 379 6.49 -25.59 23.43
N ASN A 380 7.18 -26.68 23.13
CA ASN A 380 7.88 -26.86 21.85
C ASN A 380 6.90 -27.01 20.66
N ILE A 381 5.78 -27.72 20.83
CA ILE A 381 4.72 -27.82 19.83
C ILE A 381 4.11 -26.44 19.54
N THR A 382 3.82 -25.67 20.59
CA THR A 382 3.26 -24.31 20.47
C THR A 382 4.23 -23.39 19.73
N SER A 383 5.51 -23.41 20.11
CA SER A 383 6.55 -22.62 19.44
C SER A 383 6.71 -22.99 17.95
N ASN A 384 6.61 -24.28 17.60
CA ASN A 384 6.63 -24.71 16.21
C ASN A 384 5.38 -24.23 15.44
N TYR A 385 4.19 -24.26 16.06
CA TYR A 385 2.97 -23.73 15.46
C TYR A 385 3.08 -22.22 15.19
N ASP A 386 3.56 -21.45 16.16
CA ASP A 386 3.78 -20.00 16.00
C ASP A 386 4.78 -19.70 14.89
N THR A 387 5.85 -20.50 14.80
CA THR A 387 6.83 -20.41 13.72
C THR A 387 6.18 -20.65 12.35
N ILE A 388 5.32 -21.66 12.23
CA ILE A 388 4.58 -21.95 10.99
C ILE A 388 3.64 -20.79 10.62
N GLN A 389 2.92 -20.22 11.59
CA GLN A 389 2.04 -19.07 11.35
C GLN A 389 2.82 -17.83 10.90
N TRP A 390 3.99 -17.59 11.51
CA TRP A 390 4.89 -16.52 11.11
C TRP A 390 5.33 -16.70 9.65
N TYR A 391 5.80 -17.89 9.26
CA TYR A 391 6.20 -18.18 7.88
C TYR A 391 5.04 -18.01 6.89
N LYS A 392 3.84 -18.51 7.22
CA LYS A 392 2.63 -18.34 6.40
C LYS A 392 2.34 -16.86 6.15
N THR A 393 2.49 -16.03 7.17
CA THR A 393 2.30 -14.57 7.06
C THR A 393 3.34 -13.92 6.16
N GLN A 394 4.62 -14.30 6.28
CA GLN A 394 5.68 -13.77 5.41
C GLN A 394 5.48 -14.14 3.94
N ILE A 395 5.05 -15.38 3.66
CA ILE A 395 4.73 -15.82 2.29
C ILE A 395 3.60 -14.96 1.73
N MET A 396 2.50 -14.79 2.46
CA MET A 396 1.36 -14.01 2.01
C MET A 396 1.75 -12.55 1.71
N ASN A 397 2.55 -11.93 2.58
CA ASN A 397 3.05 -10.57 2.37
C ASN A 397 3.92 -10.45 1.12
N ASN A 398 4.78 -11.43 0.86
CA ASN A 398 5.62 -11.44 -0.33
C ASN A 398 4.80 -11.67 -1.61
N LEU A 399 3.76 -12.51 -1.56
CA LEU A 399 2.82 -12.69 -2.68
C LEU A 399 2.09 -11.39 -3.01
N MET A 400 1.57 -10.70 -2.01
CA MET A 400 0.90 -9.42 -2.21
C MET A 400 1.84 -8.35 -2.79
N LYS A 401 3.11 -8.31 -2.36
CA LYS A 401 4.11 -7.40 -2.94
C LYS A 401 4.37 -7.68 -4.43
N ILE A 402 4.50 -8.96 -4.80
CA ILE A 402 4.72 -9.35 -6.20
C ILE A 402 3.49 -8.99 -7.05
N TYR A 403 2.30 -9.32 -6.57
CA TYR A 403 1.05 -9.03 -7.25
C TYR A 403 0.84 -7.53 -7.47
N ASN A 404 1.03 -6.71 -6.43
CA ASN A 404 0.92 -5.26 -6.52
C ASN A 404 1.93 -4.67 -7.51
N ARG A 405 3.16 -5.20 -7.54
CA ARG A 405 4.19 -4.77 -8.50
C ARG A 405 3.77 -5.08 -9.94
N GLN A 406 3.13 -6.23 -10.18
CA GLN A 406 2.66 -6.61 -11.51
C GLN A 406 1.52 -5.69 -11.99
N ILE A 407 0.54 -5.41 -11.13
CA ILE A 407 -0.54 -4.45 -11.42
C ILE A 407 0.05 -3.08 -11.76
N GLN A 408 1.04 -2.61 -11.00
CA GLN A 408 1.69 -1.34 -11.28
C GLN A 408 2.41 -1.32 -12.63
N ILE A 409 3.02 -2.42 -13.04
CA ILE A 409 3.67 -2.53 -14.36
C ILE A 409 2.62 -2.50 -15.48
N GLU A 410 1.56 -3.29 -15.36
CA GLU A 410 0.47 -3.33 -16.35
C GLU A 410 -0.20 -1.96 -16.50
N TYR A 411 -0.49 -1.30 -15.38
CA TYR A 411 -1.03 0.05 -15.34
C TYR A 411 -0.09 1.07 -16.00
N LYS A 412 1.22 1.01 -15.72
CA LYS A 412 2.22 1.87 -16.37
C LYS A 412 2.27 1.65 -17.89
N GLU A 413 2.19 0.41 -18.35
CA GLU A 413 2.19 0.11 -19.79
C GLU A 413 0.90 0.56 -20.48
N GLU A 414 -0.25 0.48 -19.81
CA GLU A 414 -1.51 1.00 -20.32
C GLU A 414 -1.49 2.53 -20.43
N ILE A 415 -1.01 3.23 -19.39
CA ILE A 415 -0.81 4.69 -19.43
C ILE A 415 0.13 5.06 -20.57
N LYS A 416 1.27 4.37 -20.72
CA LYS A 416 2.23 4.66 -21.79
C LYS A 416 1.56 4.63 -23.15
N LYS A 417 0.79 3.57 -23.44
CA LYS A 417 0.06 3.44 -24.72
C LYS A 417 -0.98 4.54 -24.91
N LYS A 418 -1.64 4.96 -23.84
CA LYS A 418 -2.72 5.94 -23.91
C LYS A 418 -2.22 7.38 -24.05
N LEU A 419 -1.19 7.76 -23.29
CA LEU A 419 -0.77 9.17 -23.11
C LEU A 419 0.55 9.52 -23.79
N VAL A 420 1.56 8.66 -23.71
CA VAL A 420 2.94 9.04 -24.10
C VAL A 420 3.03 9.30 -25.60
N GLY A 421 3.70 10.39 -25.96
CA GLY A 421 3.89 10.80 -27.35
C GLY A 421 2.63 11.37 -28.01
N LYS A 422 1.65 11.83 -27.24
CA LYS A 422 0.36 12.31 -27.75
C LYS A 422 -0.04 13.65 -27.15
N ILE A 423 -0.88 14.36 -27.89
CA ILE A 423 -1.55 15.58 -27.44
C ILE A 423 -3.02 15.26 -27.20
N HIS A 424 -3.51 15.62 -26.02
CA HIS A 424 -4.91 15.49 -25.62
C HIS A 424 -5.52 16.88 -25.46
N VAL A 425 -6.79 17.00 -25.86
CA VAL A 425 -7.60 18.22 -25.68
C VAL A 425 -8.76 17.85 -24.77
N ASP A 426 -9.11 18.75 -23.85
CA ASP A 426 -10.17 18.57 -22.85
C ASP A 426 -10.03 17.28 -22.02
N LEU A 427 -8.79 16.93 -21.63
CA LEU A 427 -8.50 15.75 -20.82
C LEU A 427 -9.02 15.94 -19.39
N ASN A 428 -9.79 14.99 -18.87
CA ASN A 428 -10.25 15.05 -17.49
C ASN A 428 -9.09 14.79 -16.52
N VAL A 429 -8.95 15.59 -15.46
CA VAL A 429 -7.87 15.43 -14.46
C VAL A 429 -7.90 14.05 -13.79
N LYS A 430 -9.06 13.38 -13.70
CA LYS A 430 -9.17 12.01 -13.19
C LYS A 430 -8.36 11.00 -14.00
N GLU A 431 -8.10 11.26 -15.28
CA GLU A 431 -7.23 10.40 -16.09
C GLU A 431 -5.76 10.46 -15.67
N LEU A 432 -5.39 11.45 -14.86
CA LEU A 432 -4.07 11.63 -14.26
C LEU A 432 -4.08 11.42 -12.73
N GLU A 433 -5.08 10.72 -12.18
CA GLU A 433 -5.24 10.55 -10.72
C GLU A 433 -4.03 9.90 -10.01
N ASN A 434 -3.26 9.11 -10.75
CA ASN A 434 -2.07 8.43 -10.24
C ASN A 434 -0.76 9.20 -10.51
N PHE A 435 -0.85 10.40 -11.09
CA PHE A 435 0.30 11.29 -11.27
C PHE A 435 0.42 12.29 -10.11
N VAL A 436 1.65 12.72 -9.84
CA VAL A 436 1.96 13.76 -8.85
C VAL A 436 2.13 15.09 -9.56
N ILE A 437 1.49 16.15 -9.04
CA ILE A 437 1.70 17.52 -9.52
C ILE A 437 3.10 17.98 -9.08
N ILE A 438 3.95 18.33 -10.05
CA ILE A 438 5.33 18.79 -9.84
C ILE A 438 5.53 20.27 -10.19
N TYR A 439 4.54 20.89 -10.83
CA TYR A 439 4.48 22.32 -11.12
C TYR A 439 3.02 22.75 -11.26
N ASP A 440 2.62 23.84 -10.60
CA ASP A 440 1.27 24.40 -10.68
C ASP A 440 1.34 25.90 -10.45
N GLU A 441 1.38 26.69 -11.53
CA GLU A 441 1.53 28.14 -11.45
C GLU A 441 0.71 28.85 -12.52
N LEU A 442 0.22 30.04 -12.18
CA LEU A 442 -0.51 30.91 -13.11
C LEU A 442 0.34 31.25 -14.33
N LEU A 443 -0.34 31.45 -15.47
CA LEU A 443 0.28 32.01 -16.68
C LEU A 443 0.66 33.49 -16.54
N SER A 444 0.65 34.09 -15.36
CA SER A 444 1.33 35.36 -15.08
C SER A 444 2.73 35.17 -14.46
N LYS A 445 3.05 33.97 -13.95
CA LYS A 445 4.34 33.67 -13.29
C LYS A 445 5.45 33.40 -14.31
N LYS A 446 6.71 33.64 -13.96
CA LYS A 446 7.83 33.32 -14.88
C LYS A 446 8.16 31.84 -14.81
N PHE A 447 8.17 31.16 -15.95
CA PHE A 447 8.79 29.83 -16.10
C PHE A 447 10.16 30.05 -16.72
N ASN A 448 11.22 29.64 -16.04
CA ASN A 448 12.59 29.94 -16.48
C ASN A 448 13.48 28.70 -16.34
N ARG A 449 14.74 28.82 -16.73
CA ARG A 449 15.72 27.72 -16.67
C ARG A 449 15.90 27.12 -15.28
N LYS A 450 15.71 27.91 -14.20
CA LYS A 450 15.80 27.39 -12.83
C LYS A 450 14.65 26.44 -12.53
N VAL A 451 13.44 26.77 -12.99
CA VAL A 451 12.26 25.89 -12.87
C VAL A 451 12.48 24.59 -13.64
N VAL A 452 12.94 24.67 -14.88
CA VAL A 452 13.24 23.47 -15.68
C VAL A 452 14.30 22.59 -15.00
N ARG A 453 15.41 23.17 -14.53
CA ARG A 453 16.45 22.42 -13.80
C ARG A 453 15.92 21.79 -12.51
N TYR A 454 15.04 22.49 -11.80
CA TYR A 454 14.41 21.95 -10.61
C TYR A 454 13.56 20.73 -10.94
N ILE A 455 12.71 20.82 -11.96
CA ILE A 455 11.89 19.69 -12.45
C ILE A 455 12.77 18.51 -12.86
N GLN A 456 13.81 18.76 -13.66
CA GLN A 456 14.78 17.73 -14.07
C GLN A 456 15.55 17.11 -12.88
N SER A 457 15.72 17.84 -11.77
CA SER A 457 16.41 17.31 -10.58
C SER A 457 15.54 16.42 -9.70
N ILE A 458 14.21 16.52 -9.81
CA ILE A 458 13.25 15.73 -9.03
C ILE A 458 12.59 14.61 -9.86
N THR A 459 12.94 14.48 -11.14
CA THR A 459 12.45 13.46 -12.07
C THR A 459 13.61 12.70 -12.72
N GLN A 460 13.33 11.51 -13.25
CA GLN A 460 14.29 10.71 -14.01
C GLN A 460 14.03 10.88 -15.52
N ASN A 461 15.01 10.56 -16.36
CA ASN A 461 14.90 10.71 -17.82
C ASN A 461 13.70 9.94 -18.41
N ASP A 462 13.35 8.80 -17.83
CA ASP A 462 12.24 7.91 -18.22
C ASP A 462 10.95 8.17 -17.43
N THR A 463 10.91 9.21 -16.58
CA THR A 463 9.67 9.68 -15.95
C THR A 463 8.74 10.23 -17.01
N ILE A 464 7.47 9.78 -17.01
CA ILE A 464 6.43 10.33 -17.88
C ILE A 464 5.96 11.63 -17.25
N ILE A 465 6.06 12.71 -18.00
CA ILE A 465 5.61 14.03 -17.60
C ILE A 465 4.48 14.46 -18.55
N CYS A 466 3.40 14.97 -17.99
CA CYS A 466 2.32 15.59 -18.74
C CYS A 466 2.33 17.09 -18.48
N VAL A 467 2.55 17.87 -19.53
CA VAL A 467 2.53 19.35 -19.51
C VAL A 467 1.17 19.81 -19.97
N ALA A 468 0.45 20.51 -19.10
CA ALA A 468 -0.93 20.87 -19.31
C ALA A 468 -1.18 22.37 -19.17
N GLY A 469 -2.09 22.89 -19.99
CA GLY A 469 -2.73 24.18 -19.79
C GLY A 469 -4.16 24.00 -19.32
N MET A 470 -4.60 24.76 -18.32
CA MET A 470 -5.98 24.67 -17.80
C MET A 470 -6.52 26.02 -17.35
N LYS A 471 -7.85 26.10 -17.27
CA LYS A 471 -8.56 27.27 -16.76
C LYS A 471 -8.72 27.17 -15.24
N VAL A 472 -8.56 28.29 -14.54
CA VAL A 472 -8.59 28.35 -13.07
C VAL A 472 -10.00 28.12 -12.53
N ASP A 473 -11.03 28.58 -13.24
CA ASP A 473 -12.44 28.42 -12.87
C ASP A 473 -13.02 27.02 -13.19
N ASN A 474 -12.31 26.21 -13.98
CA ASN A 474 -12.70 24.83 -14.29
C ASN A 474 -11.51 23.87 -14.14
N PRO A 475 -11.14 23.52 -12.90
CA PRO A 475 -9.95 22.74 -12.64
C PRO A 475 -10.08 21.24 -12.96
N GLU A 476 -11.27 20.76 -13.34
CA GLU A 476 -11.47 19.34 -13.66
C GLU A 476 -11.05 18.97 -15.09
N ILE A 477 -10.87 19.98 -15.95
CA ILE A 477 -10.56 19.81 -17.37
C ILE A 477 -9.23 20.48 -17.72
N LEU A 478 -8.32 19.71 -18.29
CA LEU A 478 -7.08 20.18 -18.88
C LEU A 478 -7.32 20.47 -20.36
N LEU A 479 -7.28 21.75 -20.73
CA LEU A 479 -7.63 22.21 -22.08
C LEU A 479 -6.72 21.62 -23.15
N VAL A 480 -5.42 21.56 -22.86
CA VAL A 480 -4.44 20.89 -23.72
C VAL A 480 -3.39 20.22 -22.86
N VAL A 481 -3.01 18.99 -23.21
CA VAL A 481 -2.02 18.19 -22.49
C VAL A 481 -1.10 17.50 -23.48
N GLY A 482 0.20 17.70 -23.34
CA GLY A 482 1.22 16.92 -24.02
C GLY A 482 1.92 16.02 -23.01
N CYS A 483 1.93 14.71 -23.24
CA CYS A 483 2.58 13.75 -22.35
C CYS A 483 3.75 13.07 -23.05
N ASP A 484 4.92 13.04 -22.41
CA ASP A 484 6.09 12.35 -22.92
C ASP A 484 7.10 12.02 -21.82
N TYR A 485 8.19 11.37 -22.18
CA TYR A 485 9.32 11.18 -21.27
C TYR A 485 10.03 12.51 -20.99
N GLN A 486 10.49 12.71 -19.76
CA GLN A 486 11.23 13.90 -19.34
C GLN A 486 12.35 14.29 -20.31
N GLN A 487 13.11 13.29 -20.80
CA GLN A 487 14.21 13.51 -21.73
C GLN A 487 13.74 14.04 -23.10
N GLU A 488 12.53 13.69 -23.53
CA GLU A 488 11.94 14.15 -24.80
C GLU A 488 11.43 15.59 -24.65
N ILE A 489 10.75 15.90 -23.54
CA ILE A 489 10.14 17.21 -23.26
C ILE A 489 11.20 18.31 -23.15
N PHE A 490 12.28 18.05 -22.42
CA PHE A 490 13.30 19.06 -22.11
C PHE A 490 14.53 18.98 -23.02
N GLN A 491 14.41 18.32 -24.17
CA GLN A 491 15.46 18.33 -25.18
C GLN A 491 15.49 19.68 -25.90
N PHE A 492 16.68 20.29 -25.97
CA PHE A 492 16.86 21.58 -26.64
C PHE A 492 16.52 21.51 -28.13
N THR A 493 15.87 22.55 -28.62
CA THR A 493 15.67 22.82 -30.06
C THR A 493 16.43 24.08 -30.45
N TYR A 494 17.09 24.05 -31.60
CA TYR A 494 17.94 25.16 -32.07
C TYR A 494 17.24 26.07 -33.10
N HIS A 495 16.11 25.63 -33.65
CA HIS A 495 15.35 26.37 -34.64
C HIS A 495 14.06 26.93 -34.05
N TRP A 496 13.90 28.25 -34.15
CA TRP A 496 12.69 29.00 -33.79
C TRP A 496 11.46 28.75 -34.67
N GLN A 497 11.62 27.99 -35.76
CA GLN A 497 10.57 27.65 -36.73
C GLN A 497 10.26 26.15 -36.79
N HIS A 498 11.05 25.31 -36.12
CA HIS A 498 10.90 23.86 -36.18
C HIS A 498 10.96 23.25 -34.78
N ALA A 499 9.87 22.60 -34.38
CA ALA A 499 9.80 21.73 -33.22
C ALA A 499 10.33 20.34 -33.57
N ARG A 500 10.89 19.64 -32.59
CA ARG A 500 11.46 18.31 -32.78
C ARG A 500 10.38 17.25 -32.57
N LYS A 501 10.23 16.32 -33.52
CA LYS A 501 9.35 15.15 -33.34
C LYS A 501 9.83 14.31 -32.16
N SER A 502 8.90 13.96 -31.26
CA SER A 502 9.14 12.97 -30.21
C SER A 502 9.47 11.60 -30.80
N SER A 503 10.39 10.87 -30.16
CA SER A 503 10.62 9.47 -30.51
C SER A 503 9.46 8.55 -30.08
N SER A 504 8.61 9.03 -29.15
CA SER A 504 7.55 8.26 -28.53
C SER A 504 6.20 8.33 -29.27
N GLY A 505 6.01 9.27 -30.21
CA GLY A 505 4.72 9.41 -30.90
C GLY A 505 4.56 10.66 -31.78
N ASP A 506 3.32 11.09 -31.96
CA ASP A 506 2.90 12.17 -32.85
C ASP A 506 2.70 13.48 -32.07
N ILE A 507 3.77 13.91 -31.40
CA ILE A 507 3.90 15.21 -30.73
C ILE A 507 5.26 15.80 -31.08
N TYR A 508 5.31 17.12 -31.27
CA TYR A 508 6.53 17.85 -31.56
C TYR A 508 6.84 18.78 -30.39
N TRP A 509 7.95 18.51 -29.69
CA TRP A 509 8.39 19.30 -28.55
C TRP A 509 9.40 20.35 -28.97
N TYR A 510 9.37 21.50 -28.33
CA TYR A 510 10.41 22.51 -28.48
C TYR A 510 10.80 23.12 -27.14
N MET A 511 12.11 23.25 -26.96
CA MET A 511 12.74 23.97 -25.87
C MET A 511 13.80 24.89 -26.48
N ALA A 512 13.32 25.92 -27.18
CA ALA A 512 14.13 26.91 -27.87
C ALA A 512 14.64 27.94 -26.86
N PHE A 513 15.62 27.56 -26.03
CA PHE A 513 16.15 28.44 -25.00
C PHE A 513 16.97 29.60 -25.60
N PRO A 514 16.85 30.85 -25.11
CA PRO A 514 16.03 31.34 -23.99
C PRO A 514 14.63 31.83 -24.39
N VAL A 515 14.14 31.49 -25.57
CA VAL A 515 12.91 32.02 -26.16
C VAL A 515 11.67 31.34 -25.58
N ALA A 516 11.44 30.07 -25.92
CA ALA A 516 10.17 29.40 -25.64
C ALA A 516 10.30 27.92 -25.29
N PHE A 517 9.27 27.42 -24.63
CA PHE A 517 9.01 26.02 -24.33
C PHE A 517 7.57 25.67 -24.68
N GLY A 518 7.35 24.50 -25.27
CA GLY A 518 6.02 24.08 -25.64
C GLY A 518 5.97 22.83 -26.50
N PHE A 519 4.79 22.57 -27.05
CA PHE A 519 4.56 21.48 -27.99
C PHE A 519 3.52 21.85 -29.05
N SER A 520 3.61 21.15 -30.19
CA SER A 520 2.76 21.32 -31.36
C SER A 520 2.40 19.96 -31.97
N PRO A 521 1.25 19.83 -32.66
CA PRO A 521 0.92 18.64 -33.45
C PRO A 521 1.75 18.51 -34.73
N THR A 522 2.49 19.55 -35.13
CA THR A 522 3.31 19.58 -36.36
C THR A 522 4.72 20.08 -36.08
N GLU A 523 5.65 19.80 -37.00
CA GLU A 523 7.03 20.31 -36.95
C GLU A 523 7.06 21.84 -37.00
N ASP A 524 6.23 22.44 -37.83
CA ASP A 524 6.23 23.89 -38.00
C ASP A 524 5.67 24.60 -36.76
N ILE A 525 6.45 25.58 -36.30
CA ILE A 525 6.12 26.54 -35.23
C ILE A 525 6.57 27.93 -35.68
N PHE A 526 6.05 29.00 -35.07
CA PHE A 526 6.58 30.35 -35.34
C PHE A 526 6.66 31.14 -34.04
N LEU A 527 7.87 31.29 -33.48
CA LEU A 527 8.09 31.83 -32.14
C LEU A 527 8.33 33.34 -32.12
N THR A 528 7.43 34.15 -32.69
CA THR A 528 7.53 35.63 -32.69
C THR A 528 6.97 36.26 -31.42
N LEU A 529 5.80 35.82 -30.96
CA LEU A 529 5.15 36.25 -29.72
C LEU A 529 4.91 35.03 -28.82
N CYS A 530 4.02 34.14 -29.25
CA CYS A 530 3.98 32.72 -28.87
C CYS A 530 4.13 31.89 -30.15
N ASP A 531 4.02 30.57 -30.08
CA ASP A 531 3.71 29.79 -31.29
C ASP A 531 2.35 30.25 -31.83
N ASP A 532 2.36 31.12 -32.84
CA ASP A 532 1.20 31.75 -33.49
C ASP A 532 0.82 31.05 -34.80
N LEU A 533 1.54 30.00 -35.17
CA LEU A 533 1.16 29.16 -36.30
C LEU A 533 -0.18 28.48 -35.99
N ASP A 534 -1.11 28.56 -36.94
CA ASP A 534 -2.49 28.07 -36.81
C ASP A 534 -3.18 28.50 -35.49
N PRO A 535 -3.52 29.78 -35.30
CA PRO A 535 -4.06 30.29 -34.02
C PRO A 535 -5.30 29.54 -33.51
N ASN A 536 -6.04 28.87 -34.40
CA ASN A 536 -7.24 28.11 -34.08
C ASN A 536 -6.96 26.66 -33.62
N ASP A 537 -5.72 26.17 -33.74
CA ASP A 537 -5.40 24.79 -33.32
C ASP A 537 -5.41 24.68 -31.78
N GLN A 538 -6.27 23.80 -31.27
CA GLN A 538 -6.45 23.53 -29.84
C GLN A 538 -5.32 22.67 -29.24
N ARG A 539 -4.45 22.09 -30.07
CA ARG A 539 -3.42 21.12 -29.66
C ARG A 539 -2.04 21.75 -29.45
N ARG A 540 -1.94 23.08 -29.39
CA ARG A 540 -0.66 23.79 -29.21
C ARG A 540 -0.55 24.35 -27.79
N LEU A 541 0.63 24.25 -27.20
CA LEU A 541 0.97 24.92 -25.94
C LEU A 541 2.29 25.64 -26.13
N SER A 542 2.35 26.92 -25.77
CA SER A 542 3.57 27.72 -25.89
C SER A 542 3.77 28.62 -24.67
N TYR A 543 4.99 28.63 -24.16
CA TYR A 543 5.37 29.40 -22.99
C TYR A 543 6.73 30.07 -23.21
N TRP A 544 6.77 31.40 -23.21
CA TRP A 544 8.03 32.15 -23.30
C TRP A 544 8.76 32.23 -21.95
N PHE A 545 10.08 31.99 -21.97
CA PHE A 545 10.90 31.96 -20.75
C PHE A 545 11.20 33.37 -20.22
N GLU A 546 11.83 34.20 -21.07
CA GLU A 546 12.39 35.49 -20.68
C GLU A 546 12.32 36.47 -21.86
N ASN A 547 11.20 37.19 -22.02
CA ASN A 547 11.18 38.48 -22.72
C ASN A 547 10.01 39.34 -22.24
N GLY A 548 10.15 40.66 -22.42
CA GLY A 548 9.32 41.73 -21.85
C GLY A 548 7.85 41.76 -22.30
N GLU A 549 7.24 42.95 -22.26
CA GLU A 549 5.79 43.17 -22.44
C GLU A 549 5.21 42.59 -23.75
N ASP A 550 6.06 42.34 -24.76
CA ASP A 550 5.67 41.81 -26.07
C ASP A 550 5.65 40.28 -26.19
N GLY A 551 6.05 39.53 -25.14
CA GLY A 551 6.04 38.06 -25.18
C GLY A 551 4.65 37.43 -25.07
N GLY A 552 4.42 36.30 -25.74
CA GLY A 552 3.15 35.58 -25.76
C GLY A 552 3.17 34.24 -25.00
N ARG A 553 2.00 33.85 -24.47
CA ARG A 553 1.72 32.49 -23.97
C ARG A 553 0.46 31.96 -24.65
N ARG A 554 0.41 30.65 -24.87
CA ARG A 554 -0.67 29.98 -25.59
C ARG A 554 -1.08 28.68 -24.91
N ILE A 555 -2.40 28.48 -24.79
CA ILE A 555 -3.05 27.22 -24.41
C ILE A 555 -4.13 26.93 -25.45
N GLY A 556 -3.90 25.94 -26.31
CA GLY A 556 -4.79 25.62 -27.42
C GLY A 556 -5.04 26.83 -28.32
N ASN A 557 -6.29 27.20 -28.51
CA ASN A 557 -6.69 28.37 -29.31
C ASN A 557 -6.67 29.71 -28.52
N GLN A 558 -6.26 29.70 -27.25
CA GLN A 558 -6.16 30.89 -26.43
C GLN A 558 -4.72 31.43 -26.51
N THR A 559 -4.55 32.61 -27.12
CA THR A 559 -3.25 33.27 -27.33
C THR A 559 -3.06 34.48 -26.41
N GLN A 560 -1.85 35.05 -26.36
CA GLN A 560 -1.53 36.29 -25.62
C GLN A 560 -1.77 36.20 -24.09
N LEU A 561 -1.55 35.03 -23.48
CA LEU A 561 -1.89 34.77 -22.08
C LEU A 561 -0.83 35.24 -21.05
N ILE A 562 0.10 36.13 -21.40
CA ILE A 562 1.30 36.45 -20.58
C ILE A 562 1.00 37.02 -19.18
N ASN A 563 -0.13 37.71 -19.04
CA ASN A 563 -0.57 38.30 -17.76
C ASN A 563 -1.88 37.68 -17.25
N SER A 564 -2.29 36.54 -17.83
CA SER A 564 -3.57 35.96 -17.46
C SER A 564 -3.52 35.33 -16.06
N ILE A 565 -4.55 35.65 -15.27
CA ILE A 565 -4.86 34.98 -14.00
C ILE A 565 -5.95 33.91 -14.16
N GLU A 566 -6.54 33.81 -15.35
CA GLU A 566 -7.62 32.87 -15.67
C GLU A 566 -7.09 31.50 -16.08
N TYR A 567 -5.81 31.44 -16.44
CA TYR A 567 -5.16 30.22 -16.90
C TYR A 567 -3.88 29.94 -16.12
N LYS A 568 -3.57 28.64 -16.00
CA LYS A 568 -2.35 28.16 -15.35
C LYS A 568 -1.70 27.04 -16.16
N MET A 569 -0.40 26.88 -15.96
CA MET A 569 0.34 25.74 -16.46
C MET A 569 0.55 24.76 -15.31
N VAL A 570 0.24 23.49 -15.55
CA VAL A 570 0.41 22.41 -14.58
C VAL A 570 1.25 21.32 -15.21
N MET A 571 2.18 20.74 -14.44
CA MET A 571 2.94 19.57 -14.86
C MET A 571 2.72 18.42 -13.88
N TYR A 572 2.41 17.25 -14.43
CA TYR A 572 2.18 16.00 -13.71
C TYR A 572 3.32 15.02 -14.01
N ALA A 573 3.73 14.21 -13.04
CA ALA A 573 4.76 13.18 -13.19
C ALA A 573 4.32 11.82 -12.61
N LEU A 574 4.69 10.71 -13.26
CA LEU A 574 4.34 9.32 -12.88
C LEU A 574 5.53 8.44 -12.52
#